data_AF-A0A1M2VFI8-F1
#
_entry.id   AF-A0A1M2VFI8-F1
#
_cell.length_a   1.000
_cell.length_b   1.000
_cell.length_c   1.000
_cell.angle_alpha   90.00
_cell.angle_beta   90.00
_cell.angle_gamma   90.00
#
_symmetry.space_group_name_H-M   'P 1'
#
loop_
_entity.id
_entity.type
_entity.pdbx_description
1 polymer ?
#
loop_
_entity_poly.entity_id
_entity_poly.type
_entity_poly.pdbx_seq_one_letter_code
_entity_poly.pdbx_strand_id
1 'polypeptide(L)'
;MAAPYAQQQQQQQQQQQQWTPIQNIALRLPINQRPTETVPYDLQRYYSRDVWVARQRAVLTKGARYLKPRFEIIFTLFMLLASFAVPIVVYYLVLNSLPRTEEHFTDHGRDFTVDEQQYWQARAASIGALLGIVFLGWAPFFLWKAHGKRQVNTMLRKFSAEDAAMAGQSAAQVPEWTMKMPGIGSKAIHLFISYPRPIMATAYAPGQLPPYFVNPPMDQQYIPYMAPGHAQGQPHHAPVDNMQGVPLYNDSDEKIPDYSGPTSDAYLPHEKERFEDVKV
;
A
#
# COMPACT_ATOMS: atom_id res chain seq x y z
N MET A 1 52.23 -4.78 -13.72
CA MET A 1 51.52 -3.48 -13.65
C MET A 1 50.29 -3.52 -14.56
N ALA A 2 49.17 -4.15 -14.14
CA ALA A 2 48.00 -4.36 -15.00
C ALA A 2 46.65 -4.25 -14.25
N ALA A 3 46.55 -3.36 -13.25
CA ALA A 3 45.38 -3.27 -12.36
C ALA A 3 44.42 -2.06 -12.51
N PRO A 4 44.65 -0.98 -13.29
CA PRO A 4 43.76 0.19 -13.24
C PRO A 4 42.49 0.08 -14.12
N TYR A 5 42.44 -0.81 -15.12
CA TYR A 5 41.33 -0.85 -16.09
C TYR A 5 40.08 -1.59 -15.60
N ALA A 6 40.22 -2.57 -14.69
CA ALA A 6 39.08 -3.32 -14.16
C ALA A 6 38.19 -2.48 -13.23
N GLN A 7 38.77 -1.52 -12.49
CA GLN A 7 38.01 -0.63 -11.60
C GLN A 7 37.19 0.41 -12.37
N GLN A 8 37.69 0.90 -13.51
CA GLN A 8 36.93 1.85 -14.34
C GLN A 8 35.71 1.21 -15.02
N GLN A 9 35.80 -0.06 -15.43
CA GLN A 9 34.65 -0.74 -16.01
C GLN A 9 33.55 -1.03 -14.97
N GLN A 10 33.91 -1.35 -13.72
CA GLN A 10 32.93 -1.52 -12.65
C GLN A 10 32.24 -0.19 -12.27
N GLN A 11 32.96 0.93 -12.28
CA GLN A 11 32.35 2.25 -12.00
C GLN A 11 31.40 2.71 -13.13
N GLN A 12 31.72 2.41 -14.39
CA GLN A 12 30.81 2.74 -15.51
C GLN A 12 29.55 1.88 -15.53
N GLN A 13 29.64 0.59 -15.13
CA GLN A 13 28.44 -0.25 -14.99
C GLN A 13 27.52 0.19 -13.85
N GLN A 14 28.06 0.79 -12.78
CA GLN A 14 27.23 1.35 -11.71
C GLN A 14 26.52 2.66 -12.12
N GLN A 15 27.13 3.47 -13.01
CA GLN A 15 26.52 4.72 -13.48
C GLN A 15 25.42 4.51 -14.55
N GLN A 16 25.40 3.36 -15.23
CA GLN A 16 24.33 2.99 -16.17
C GLN A 16 23.15 2.27 -15.50
N GLN A 17 23.01 2.32 -14.17
CA GLN A 17 21.71 2.07 -13.54
C GLN A 17 20.75 3.19 -13.94
N GLN A 18 20.24 3.03 -15.15
CA GLN A 18 19.23 3.84 -15.81
C GLN A 18 18.10 4.08 -14.81
N TRP A 19 17.86 5.36 -14.50
CA TRP A 19 16.75 5.80 -13.66
C TRP A 19 15.44 5.30 -14.27
N THR A 20 15.02 4.10 -13.88
CA THR A 20 13.68 3.60 -14.22
C THR A 20 12.72 4.33 -13.30
N PRO A 21 11.75 5.09 -13.84
CA PRO A 21 10.81 5.81 -12.99
C PRO A 21 10.01 4.79 -12.18
N ILE A 22 10.12 4.87 -10.85
CA ILE A 22 9.39 4.01 -9.92
C ILE A 22 7.96 4.53 -9.82
N GLN A 23 6.98 3.66 -10.05
CA GLN A 23 5.57 3.95 -9.84
C GLN A 23 5.06 3.28 -8.57
N ASN A 24 4.16 3.96 -7.88
CA ASN A 24 3.57 3.49 -6.63
C ASN A 24 2.06 3.36 -6.78
N ILE A 25 1.54 2.16 -6.55
CA ILE A 25 0.09 1.94 -6.41
C ILE A 25 -0.25 1.84 -4.93
N ALA A 26 -1.21 2.66 -4.49
CA ALA A 26 -1.76 2.58 -3.14
C ALA A 26 -2.96 1.63 -3.13
N LEU A 27 -2.84 0.51 -2.42
CA LEU A 27 -3.92 -0.46 -2.25
C LEU A 27 -4.52 -0.32 -0.85
N ARG A 28 -5.85 -0.23 -0.80
CA ARG A 28 -6.61 -0.21 0.46
C ARG A 28 -7.29 -1.57 0.63
N LEU A 29 -6.97 -2.26 1.73
CA LEU A 29 -7.50 -3.58 2.06
C LEU A 29 -8.34 -3.51 3.35
N PRO A 30 -9.68 -3.43 3.26
CA PRO A 30 -10.56 -3.44 4.42
C PRO A 30 -10.58 -4.81 5.10
N ILE A 31 -10.51 -4.84 6.43
CA ILE A 31 -10.33 -6.09 7.21
C ILE A 31 -11.52 -7.05 7.07
N ASN A 32 -12.72 -6.51 6.88
CA ASN A 32 -13.97 -7.26 6.82
C ASN A 32 -14.45 -7.53 5.39
N GLN A 33 -13.62 -7.25 4.39
CA GLN A 33 -13.97 -7.45 2.99
C GLN A 33 -13.13 -8.59 2.40
N ARG A 34 -13.73 -9.27 1.43
CA ARG A 34 -13.01 -10.27 0.64
C ARG A 34 -11.92 -9.57 -0.20
N PRO A 35 -10.77 -10.21 -0.42
CA PRO A 35 -9.74 -9.70 -1.33
C PRO A 35 -10.31 -9.40 -2.70
N THR A 36 -9.78 -8.37 -3.35
CA THR A 36 -10.16 -8.03 -4.71
C THR A 36 -9.53 -9.04 -5.68
N GLU A 37 -10.36 -9.64 -6.53
CA GLU A 37 -9.93 -10.62 -7.52
C GLU A 37 -9.34 -9.99 -8.78
N THR A 38 -9.61 -8.71 -9.02
CA THR A 38 -9.05 -7.97 -10.16
C THR A 38 -7.63 -7.51 -9.84
N VAL A 39 -6.69 -7.88 -10.71
CA VAL A 39 -5.31 -7.39 -10.67
C VAL A 39 -5.25 -6.06 -11.42
N PRO A 40 -4.72 -4.98 -10.83
CA PRO A 40 -4.50 -3.72 -11.54
C PRO A 40 -3.70 -3.93 -12.82
N TYR A 41 -4.06 -3.24 -13.89
CA TYR A 41 -3.48 -3.43 -15.22
C TYR A 41 -1.94 -3.43 -15.22
N ASP A 42 -1.32 -2.46 -14.54
CA ASP A 42 0.15 -2.34 -14.47
C ASP A 42 0.84 -3.52 -13.76
N LEU A 43 0.09 -4.25 -12.92
CA LEU A 43 0.57 -5.39 -12.14
C LEU A 43 0.27 -6.75 -12.77
N GLN A 44 -0.55 -6.81 -13.82
CA GLN A 44 -0.94 -8.07 -14.47
C GLN A 44 0.25 -8.85 -15.04
N ARG A 45 1.30 -8.14 -15.47
CA ARG A 45 2.54 -8.77 -15.96
C ARG A 45 3.36 -9.46 -14.87
N TYR A 46 3.16 -9.07 -13.61
CA TYR A 46 3.93 -9.56 -12.48
C TYR A 46 3.19 -10.62 -11.68
N TYR A 47 1.86 -10.53 -11.64
CA TYR A 47 1.03 -11.35 -10.78
C TYR A 47 -0.10 -12.01 -11.56
N SER A 48 -0.15 -13.33 -11.46
CA SER A 48 -1.37 -14.07 -11.79
C SER A 48 -2.48 -13.74 -10.78
N ARG A 49 -3.73 -13.93 -11.20
CA ARG A 49 -4.91 -13.67 -10.38
C ARG A 49 -4.87 -14.42 -9.04
N ASP A 50 -4.45 -15.68 -9.07
CA ASP A 50 -4.44 -16.53 -7.87
C ASP A 50 -3.37 -16.08 -6.87
N VAL A 51 -2.18 -15.75 -7.35
CA VAL A 51 -1.07 -15.24 -6.52
C VAL A 51 -1.47 -13.89 -5.89
N TRP A 52 -2.10 -13.02 -6.67
CA TRP A 52 -2.59 -11.73 -6.20
C TRP A 52 -3.59 -11.87 -5.04
N VAL A 53 -4.60 -12.75 -5.21
CA VAL A 53 -5.60 -13.01 -4.18
C VAL A 53 -4.97 -13.65 -2.95
N ALA A 54 -4.12 -14.66 -3.13
CA ALA A 54 -3.45 -15.37 -2.04
C ALA A 54 -2.63 -14.40 -1.15
N ARG A 55 -1.88 -13.48 -1.75
CA ARG A 55 -1.08 -12.48 -1.04
C ARG A 55 -1.93 -11.49 -0.26
N GLN A 56 -2.99 -10.98 -0.87
CA GLN A 56 -3.93 -10.13 -0.15
C GLN A 56 -4.56 -10.86 1.04
N ARG A 57 -4.93 -12.15 0.91
CA ARG A 57 -5.45 -12.96 2.03
C ARG A 57 -4.43 -13.08 3.15
N ALA A 58 -3.17 -13.35 2.81
CA ALA A 58 -2.09 -13.47 3.79
C ALA A 58 -1.86 -12.14 4.53
N VAL A 59 -1.85 -11.03 3.81
CA VAL A 59 -1.73 -9.69 4.40
C VAL A 59 -2.91 -9.34 5.28
N LEU A 60 -4.14 -9.61 4.83
CA LEU A 60 -5.35 -9.38 5.62
C LEU A 60 -5.32 -10.20 6.91
N THR A 61 -5.02 -11.50 6.82
CA THR A 61 -4.97 -12.41 7.97
C THR A 61 -3.91 -11.97 8.99
N LYS A 62 -2.70 -11.63 8.52
CA LYS A 62 -1.61 -11.21 9.40
C LYS A 62 -1.83 -9.80 9.97
N GLY A 63 -2.33 -8.88 9.15
CA GLY A 63 -2.55 -7.48 9.51
C GLY A 63 -3.77 -7.24 10.38
N ALA A 64 -4.83 -8.04 10.23
CA ALA A 64 -6.07 -7.95 11.03
C ALA A 64 -5.83 -8.14 12.54
N ARG A 65 -4.77 -8.86 12.92
CA ARG A 65 -4.40 -9.03 14.34
C ARG A 65 -3.99 -7.72 15.01
N TYR A 66 -3.46 -6.76 14.25
CA TYR A 66 -2.92 -5.48 14.75
C TYR A 66 -3.85 -4.29 14.47
N LEU A 67 -5.04 -4.55 13.95
CA LEU A 67 -6.06 -3.55 13.66
C LEU A 67 -7.33 -3.90 14.42
N LYS A 68 -7.55 -3.20 15.53
CA LYS A 68 -8.73 -3.38 16.38
C LYS A 68 -9.38 -2.02 16.57
N PRO A 69 -10.10 -1.50 15.55
CA PRO A 69 -10.53 -0.11 15.54
C PRO A 69 -11.43 0.25 16.73
N ARG A 70 -12.29 -0.68 17.18
CA ARG A 70 -13.12 -0.48 18.37
C ARG A 70 -12.28 -0.33 19.65
N PHE A 71 -11.32 -1.24 19.85
CA PHE A 71 -10.41 -1.16 20.99
C PHE A 71 -9.58 0.12 20.95
N GLU A 72 -9.04 0.49 19.79
CA GLU A 72 -8.24 1.71 19.63
C GLU A 72 -9.02 2.97 19.99
N ILE A 73 -10.27 3.08 19.52
CA ILE A 73 -11.12 4.24 19.84
C ILE A 73 -11.42 4.30 21.34
N ILE A 74 -11.83 3.17 21.94
CA ILE A 74 -12.14 3.12 23.39
C ILE A 74 -10.89 3.43 24.21
N PHE A 75 -9.76 2.84 23.86
CA PHE A 75 -8.48 3.06 24.52
C PHE A 75 -8.04 4.53 24.41
N THR A 76 -8.11 5.12 23.21
CA THR A 76 -7.75 6.52 23.00
C THR A 76 -8.67 7.46 23.80
N LEU A 77 -9.98 7.22 23.82
CA LEU A 77 -10.90 8.03 24.63
C LEU A 77 -10.62 7.89 26.13
N PHE A 78 -10.39 6.66 26.61
CA PHE A 78 -10.05 6.41 28.01
C PHE A 78 -8.74 7.10 28.40
N MET A 79 -7.68 6.96 27.59
CA MET A 79 -6.38 7.58 27.83
C MET A 79 -6.45 9.11 27.75
N LEU A 80 -7.26 9.66 26.84
CA LEU A 80 -7.50 11.09 26.75
C LEU A 80 -8.16 11.60 28.04
N LEU A 81 -9.24 10.96 28.50
CA LEU A 81 -9.92 11.35 29.74
C LEU A 81 -8.98 11.21 30.96
N ALA A 82 -8.24 10.10 31.05
CA ALA A 82 -7.27 9.87 32.11
C ALA A 82 -6.16 10.95 32.14
N SER A 83 -5.71 11.43 30.98
CA SER A 83 -4.69 12.48 30.88
C SER A 83 -5.13 13.83 31.47
N PHE A 84 -6.44 14.08 31.59
CA PHE A 84 -6.96 15.26 32.29
C PHE A 84 -7.35 14.95 33.74
N ALA A 85 -8.11 13.88 33.96
CA ALA A 85 -8.66 13.57 35.27
C ALA A 85 -7.57 13.25 36.31
N VAL A 86 -6.58 12.43 35.94
CA VAL A 86 -5.59 11.96 36.91
C VAL A 86 -4.66 13.08 37.39
N PRO A 87 -4.08 13.95 36.55
CA PRO A 87 -3.26 15.06 37.03
C PRO A 87 -4.03 16.02 37.96
N ILE A 88 -5.31 16.29 37.66
CA ILE A 88 -6.18 17.12 38.50
C ILE A 88 -6.37 16.47 39.88
N VAL A 89 -6.72 15.18 39.91
CA VAL A 89 -6.91 14.45 41.18
C VAL A 89 -5.61 14.38 41.97
N VAL A 90 -4.49 14.05 41.32
CA VAL A 90 -3.16 14.01 41.96
C VAL A 90 -2.78 15.38 42.51
N TYR A 91 -3.05 16.47 41.78
CA TYR A 91 -2.80 17.83 42.27
C TYR A 91 -3.53 18.11 43.58
N TYR A 92 -4.85 17.85 43.64
CA TYR A 92 -5.64 18.10 44.86
C TYR A 92 -5.25 17.17 46.01
N LEU A 93 -4.97 15.90 45.73
CA LEU A 93 -4.50 14.96 46.74
C LEU A 93 -3.17 15.40 47.34
N VAL A 94 -2.19 15.75 46.50
CA VAL A 94 -0.87 16.17 46.96
C VAL A 94 -0.97 17.48 47.72
N LEU A 95 -1.74 18.46 47.22
CA LEU A 95 -1.96 19.74 47.89
C LEU A 95 -2.54 19.56 49.29
N ASN A 96 -3.54 18.69 49.44
CA ASN A 96 -4.16 18.43 50.75
C ASN A 96 -3.29 17.60 51.69
N SER A 97 -2.32 16.85 51.16
CA SER A 97 -1.43 15.98 51.95
C SER A 97 -0.14 16.64 52.41
N LEU A 98 0.32 17.69 51.72
CA LEU A 98 1.55 18.38 52.07
C LEU A 98 1.38 19.20 53.35
N PRO A 99 2.34 19.15 54.28
CA PRO A 99 2.32 20.01 55.47
C PRO A 99 2.41 21.48 55.02
N ARG A 100 1.65 22.33 55.69
CA ARG A 100 1.71 23.78 55.48
C ARG A 100 2.99 24.30 56.12
N THR A 101 3.96 24.69 55.30
CA THR A 101 5.16 25.38 55.76
C THR A 101 4.85 26.87 55.72
N GLU A 102 4.29 27.39 56.81
CA GLU A 102 4.04 28.83 56.94
C GLU A 102 5.37 29.55 57.17
N GLU A 103 6.04 29.94 56.07
CA GLU A 103 7.13 30.91 56.15
C GLU A 103 6.51 32.29 56.31
N HIS A 104 6.56 32.82 57.54
CA HIS A 104 6.15 34.18 57.83
C HIS A 104 7.24 35.16 57.39
N PHE A 105 6.92 36.02 56.44
CA PHE A 105 7.79 37.14 56.06
C PHE A 105 7.12 38.44 56.49
N THR A 106 7.75 39.19 57.39
CA THR A 106 7.25 40.49 57.84
C THR A 106 7.91 41.57 57.01
N ASP A 107 7.17 42.16 56.08
CA ASP A 107 7.62 43.32 55.30
C ASP A 107 6.81 44.55 55.69
N HIS A 108 7.50 45.64 56.06
CA HIS A 108 6.90 46.89 56.53
C HIS A 108 5.80 46.74 57.60
N GLY A 109 5.94 45.77 58.52
CA GLY A 109 5.00 45.54 59.61
C GLY A 109 3.69 44.86 59.18
N ARG A 110 3.63 44.31 57.96
CA ARG A 110 2.57 43.41 57.50
C ARG A 110 3.15 42.00 57.38
N ASP A 111 2.50 41.04 58.03
CA ASP A 111 2.85 39.64 57.88
C ASP A 111 2.23 39.09 56.60
N PHE A 112 3.07 38.57 55.71
CA PHE A 112 2.64 37.83 54.53
C PHE A 112 3.02 36.36 54.70
N THR A 113 2.06 35.46 54.47
CA THR A 113 2.31 34.02 54.37
C THR A 113 2.38 33.65 52.90
N VAL A 114 3.52 33.11 52.47
CA VAL A 114 3.76 32.70 51.09
C VAL A 114 3.85 31.18 51.02
N ASP A 115 2.73 30.51 50.73
CA ASP A 115 2.66 29.05 50.55
C ASP A 115 3.19 28.59 49.17
N GLU A 116 4.10 29.34 48.55
CA GLU A 116 4.50 29.13 47.14
C GLU A 116 5.12 27.74 46.90
N GLN A 117 5.88 27.24 47.88
CA GLN A 117 6.57 25.96 47.77
C GLN A 117 5.59 24.77 47.70
N GLN A 118 4.48 24.82 48.46
CA GLN A 118 3.47 23.77 48.48
C GLN A 118 2.75 23.66 47.13
N TYR A 119 2.36 24.80 46.55
CA TYR A 119 1.71 24.83 45.23
C TYR A 119 2.63 24.31 44.13
N TRP A 120 3.93 24.64 44.18
CA TRP A 120 4.90 24.16 43.19
C TRP A 120 5.09 22.64 43.26
N GLN A 121 5.23 22.08 44.46
CA GLN A 121 5.36 20.62 44.64
C GLN A 121 4.13 19.87 44.12
N ALA A 122 2.92 20.35 44.41
CA ALA A 122 1.69 19.76 43.90
C ALA A 122 1.61 19.83 42.36
N ARG A 123 2.02 20.94 41.74
CA ARG A 123 2.11 21.08 40.28
C ARG A 123 3.11 20.09 39.68
N ALA A 124 4.31 20.00 40.25
CA ALA A 124 5.33 19.07 39.79
C ALA A 124 4.85 17.61 39.85
N ALA A 125 4.18 17.22 40.93
CA ALA A 125 3.58 15.89 41.06
C ALA A 125 2.51 15.63 39.98
N SER A 126 1.66 16.61 39.67
CA SER A 126 0.65 16.48 38.62
C SER A 126 1.25 16.34 37.21
N ILE A 127 2.35 17.06 36.91
CA ILE A 127 3.11 16.93 35.66
C ILE A 127 3.76 15.53 35.59
N GLY A 128 4.34 15.07 36.70
CA GLY A 128 4.88 13.71 36.81
C GLY A 128 3.82 12.64 36.53
N ALA A 129 2.63 12.78 37.09
CA ALA A 129 1.50 11.88 36.82
C ALA A 129 1.09 11.90 35.34
N LEU A 130 1.01 13.08 34.72
CA LEU A 130 0.71 13.21 33.29
C LEU A 130 1.75 12.48 32.43
N LEU A 131 3.05 12.71 32.68
CA LEU A 131 4.13 12.03 31.97
C LEU A 131 4.06 10.50 32.19
N GLY A 132 3.76 10.07 33.42
CA GLY A 132 3.56 8.65 33.74
C GLY A 132 2.46 8.01 32.89
N ILE A 133 1.31 8.68 32.73
CA ILE A 133 0.20 8.21 31.88
C ILE A 133 0.63 8.18 30.41
N VAL A 134 1.37 9.18 29.94
CA VAL A 134 1.88 9.21 28.57
C VAL A 134 2.78 8.02 28.30
N PHE A 135 3.76 7.74 29.16
CA PHE A 135 4.67 6.62 28.96
C PHE A 135 3.99 5.26 29.17
N LEU A 136 3.21 5.09 30.22
CA LEU A 136 2.62 3.80 30.55
C LEU A 136 1.43 3.43 29.68
N GLY A 137 0.70 4.40 29.13
CA GLY A 137 -0.42 4.10 28.23
C GLY A 137 -0.09 4.28 26.76
N TRP A 138 0.43 5.43 26.34
CA TRP A 138 0.64 5.69 24.92
C TRP A 138 1.83 4.93 24.35
N ALA A 139 2.94 4.81 25.08
CA ALA A 139 4.11 4.11 24.56
C ALA A 139 3.83 2.64 24.20
N PRO A 140 3.30 1.77 25.09
CA PRO A 140 3.03 0.38 24.72
C PRO A 140 2.03 0.26 23.56
N PHE A 141 1.08 1.18 23.46
CA PHE A 141 0.15 1.24 22.31
C PHE A 141 0.88 1.50 20.98
N PHE A 142 1.77 2.49 20.94
CA PHE A 142 2.58 2.77 19.75
C PHE A 142 3.58 1.64 19.44
N LEU A 143 4.20 1.03 20.46
CA LEU A 143 5.08 -0.12 20.27
C LEU A 143 4.34 -1.31 19.67
N TRP A 144 3.13 -1.61 20.14
CA TRP A 144 2.29 -2.68 19.59
C TRP A 144 1.98 -2.44 18.10
N LYS A 145 1.62 -1.21 17.74
CA LYS A 145 1.38 -0.81 16.33
C LYS A 145 2.64 -0.92 15.47
N ALA A 146 3.77 -0.45 15.98
CA ALA A 146 5.06 -0.53 15.29
C ALA A 146 5.50 -1.99 15.09
N HIS A 147 5.29 -2.84 16.08
CA HIS A 147 5.55 -4.27 15.99
C HIS A 147 4.68 -4.92 14.92
N GLY A 148 3.38 -4.61 14.87
CA GLY A 148 2.47 -5.07 13.82
C GLY A 148 2.95 -4.70 12.42
N LYS A 149 3.34 -3.43 12.20
CA LYS A 149 3.92 -2.96 10.93
C LYS A 149 5.17 -3.76 10.56
N ARG A 150 6.11 -3.95 11.51
CA ARG A 150 7.35 -4.70 11.28
C ARG A 150 7.03 -6.14 10.86
N GLN A 151 6.11 -6.81 11.55
CA GLN A 151 5.71 -8.19 11.24
C GLN A 151 5.10 -8.35 9.84
N VAL A 152 4.27 -7.40 9.41
CA VAL A 152 3.70 -7.41 8.05
C VAL A 152 4.78 -7.09 7.02
N ASN A 153 5.60 -6.05 7.23
CA ASN A 153 6.69 -5.71 6.30
C ASN A 153 7.71 -6.84 6.14
N THR A 154 8.04 -7.58 7.20
CA THR A 154 8.91 -8.76 7.10
C THR A 154 8.27 -9.84 6.22
N MET A 155 6.95 -10.02 6.27
CA MET A 155 6.25 -10.94 5.38
C MET A 155 6.25 -10.43 3.93
N LEU A 156 5.99 -9.14 3.72
CA LEU A 156 6.02 -8.52 2.40
C LEU A 156 7.39 -8.61 1.74
N ARG A 157 8.47 -8.47 2.52
CA ARG A 157 9.85 -8.67 2.05
C ARG A 157 10.12 -10.11 1.60
N LYS A 158 9.45 -11.10 2.22
CA LYS A 158 9.54 -12.50 1.76
C LYS A 158 8.84 -12.67 0.42
N PHE A 159 7.67 -12.05 0.23
CA PHE A 159 6.99 -12.05 -1.07
C PHE A 159 7.83 -11.40 -2.17
N SER A 160 8.49 -10.28 -1.90
CA SER A 160 9.38 -9.65 -2.88
C SER A 160 10.61 -10.52 -3.18
N ALA A 161 11.15 -11.23 -2.19
CA ALA A 161 12.27 -12.16 -2.40
C ALA A 161 11.84 -13.39 -3.23
N GLU A 162 10.66 -13.95 -2.96
CA GLU A 162 10.06 -15.03 -3.76
C GLU A 162 9.82 -14.58 -5.20
N ASP A 163 9.28 -13.38 -5.41
CA ASP A 163 9.11 -12.82 -6.77
C ASP A 163 10.44 -12.63 -7.49
N ALA A 164 11.45 -12.12 -6.79
CA ALA A 164 12.77 -11.93 -7.36
C ALA A 164 13.43 -13.26 -7.75
N ALA A 165 13.20 -14.31 -6.96
CA ALA A 165 13.65 -15.65 -7.31
C ALA A 165 12.95 -16.21 -8.56
N MET A 166 11.65 -15.94 -8.73
CA MET A 166 10.88 -16.38 -9.90
C MET A 166 11.17 -15.57 -11.16
N ALA A 167 11.53 -14.29 -11.02
CA ALA A 167 11.82 -13.40 -12.16
C ALA A 167 13.17 -13.67 -12.84
N GLY A 168 14.06 -14.45 -12.23
CA GLY A 168 15.36 -14.82 -12.81
C GLY A 168 16.23 -13.60 -13.14
N GLN A 169 16.68 -13.50 -14.40
CA GLN A 169 17.52 -12.38 -14.87
C GLN A 169 16.84 -11.01 -14.80
N SER A 170 15.50 -10.98 -14.70
CA SER A 170 14.71 -9.75 -14.57
C SER A 170 14.44 -9.36 -13.11
N ALA A 171 15.18 -9.92 -12.14
CA ALA A 171 15.00 -9.64 -10.70
C ALA A 171 15.06 -8.14 -10.33
N ALA A 172 15.79 -7.31 -11.10
CA ALA A 172 15.83 -5.86 -10.92
C ALA A 172 14.50 -5.15 -11.22
N GLN A 173 13.53 -5.84 -11.83
CA GLN A 173 12.25 -5.29 -12.24
C GLN A 173 11.05 -5.69 -11.37
N VAL A 174 11.31 -6.27 -10.19
CA VAL A 174 10.29 -6.90 -9.34
C VAL A 174 9.55 -5.87 -8.48
N PRO A 175 8.22 -5.96 -8.34
CA PRO A 175 7.48 -5.07 -7.45
C PRO A 175 7.83 -5.29 -5.96
N GLU A 176 8.09 -4.19 -5.25
CA GLU A 176 8.26 -4.18 -3.80
C GLU A 176 6.94 -3.85 -3.11
N TRP A 177 6.60 -4.64 -2.09
CA TRP A 177 5.42 -4.43 -1.27
C TRP A 177 5.81 -3.80 0.06
N THR A 178 5.15 -2.69 0.41
CA THR A 178 5.35 -2.02 1.70
C THR A 178 4.01 -1.66 2.34
N MET A 179 3.94 -1.69 3.67
CA MET A 179 2.74 -1.30 4.41
C MET A 179 2.93 0.05 5.11
N LYS A 180 1.94 0.94 4.97
CA LYS A 180 1.84 2.17 5.78
C LYS A 180 1.42 1.81 7.20
N MET A 181 1.94 2.54 8.18
CA MET A 181 1.42 2.44 9.55
C MET A 181 -0.07 2.83 9.54
N PRO A 182 -0.96 1.97 10.08
CA PRO A 182 -2.36 2.32 10.16
C PRO A 182 -2.57 3.43 11.20
N GLY A 183 -3.43 4.40 10.86
CA GLY A 183 -3.88 5.41 11.81
C GLY A 183 -4.77 4.82 12.91
N ILE A 184 -5.00 5.61 13.96
CA ILE A 184 -5.91 5.26 15.06
C ILE A 184 -7.31 5.06 14.48
N GLY A 185 -7.93 3.91 14.76
CA GLY A 185 -9.29 3.61 14.28
C GLY A 185 -9.38 3.25 12.80
N SER A 186 -8.24 3.04 12.12
CA SER A 186 -8.26 2.59 10.72
C SER A 186 -8.97 1.24 10.58
N LYS A 187 -9.91 1.16 9.64
CA LYS A 187 -10.63 -0.08 9.29
C LYS A 187 -9.99 -0.84 8.12
N ALA A 188 -8.90 -0.30 7.58
CA ALA A 188 -8.22 -0.86 6.42
C ALA A 188 -6.69 -0.85 6.59
N ILE A 189 -6.05 -1.82 5.96
CA ILE A 189 -4.61 -1.87 5.75
C ILE A 189 -4.31 -1.07 4.49
N HIS A 190 -3.35 -0.16 4.56
CA HIS A 190 -2.87 0.60 3.40
C HIS A 190 -1.52 0.02 2.97
N LEU A 191 -1.50 -0.56 1.77
CA LEU A 191 -0.30 -1.07 1.13
C LEU A 191 0.15 -0.13 0.02
N PHE A 192 1.45 -0.07 -0.19
CA PHE A 192 2.06 0.55 -1.35
C PHE A 192 2.85 -0.51 -2.09
N ILE A 193 2.60 -0.60 -3.40
CA ILE A 193 3.33 -1.49 -4.29
C ILE A 193 4.15 -0.59 -5.21
N SER A 194 5.47 -0.66 -5.05
CA SER A 194 6.44 0.08 -5.83
C SER A 194 6.97 -0.81 -6.94
N TYR A 195 6.85 -0.40 -8.20
CA TYR A 195 7.36 -1.19 -9.33
C TYR A 195 8.02 -0.29 -10.38
N PRO A 196 9.00 -0.81 -11.13
CA PRO A 196 9.63 -0.04 -12.19
C PRO A 196 8.67 0.07 -13.37
N ARG A 197 8.41 1.29 -13.81
CA ARG A 197 7.57 1.53 -14.99
C ARG A 197 8.28 0.96 -16.23
N PRO A 198 7.61 0.16 -17.07
CA PRO A 198 8.15 -0.13 -18.38
C PRO A 198 8.27 1.18 -19.15
N ILE A 199 9.41 1.40 -19.81
CA ILE A 199 9.58 2.51 -20.73
C ILE A 199 8.65 2.19 -21.91
N MET A 200 7.43 2.77 -21.90
CA MET A 200 6.55 2.63 -23.05
C MET A 200 7.20 3.39 -24.20
N ALA A 201 7.55 2.68 -25.28
CA ALA A 201 7.98 3.31 -26.51
C ALA A 201 6.82 4.15 -27.04
N THR A 202 6.83 5.44 -26.73
CA THR A 202 5.85 6.37 -27.30
C THR A 202 6.28 6.65 -28.73
N ALA A 203 5.32 6.75 -29.67
CA ALA A 203 5.60 7.16 -31.06
C ALA A 203 6.27 8.54 -31.18
N TYR A 204 6.33 9.29 -30.08
CA TYR A 204 6.93 10.62 -29.97
C TYR A 204 8.27 10.61 -29.21
N ALA A 205 8.83 9.45 -28.87
CA ALA A 205 10.15 9.37 -28.26
C ALA A 205 11.23 9.61 -29.34
N PRO A 206 12.01 10.70 -29.28
CA PRO A 206 13.03 10.98 -30.28
C PRO A 206 14.07 9.86 -30.30
N GLY A 207 14.16 9.14 -31.42
CA GLY A 207 15.16 8.08 -31.65
C GLY A 207 14.66 6.63 -31.55
N GLN A 208 13.41 6.38 -31.15
CA GLN A 208 12.79 5.05 -31.23
C GLN A 208 11.61 5.07 -32.20
N LEU A 209 11.93 4.89 -33.49
CA LEU A 209 10.91 4.61 -34.48
C LEU A 209 10.32 3.22 -34.20
N PRO A 210 9.00 3.05 -34.25
CA PRO A 210 8.37 1.75 -34.14
C PRO A 210 8.96 0.74 -35.15
N PRO A 211 9.04 -0.56 -34.82
CA PRO A 211 9.72 -1.56 -35.65
C PRO A 211 9.22 -1.62 -37.10
N TYR A 212 7.97 -1.27 -37.35
CA TYR A 212 7.37 -1.21 -38.69
C TYR A 212 7.89 -0.08 -39.58
N PHE A 213 8.58 0.93 -39.00
CA PHE A 213 9.28 1.96 -39.77
C PHE A 213 10.74 1.59 -40.06
N VAL A 214 11.34 0.72 -39.26
CA VAL A 214 12.77 0.36 -39.36
C VAL A 214 12.99 -0.89 -40.23
N ASN A 215 12.06 -1.85 -40.17
CA ASN A 215 11.99 -2.96 -41.12
C ASN A 215 10.70 -2.83 -41.94
N PRO A 216 10.72 -2.17 -43.11
CA PRO A 216 9.63 -2.35 -44.05
C PRO A 216 9.51 -3.84 -44.39
N PRO A 217 8.30 -4.41 -44.52
CA PRO A 217 8.14 -5.79 -44.97
C PRO A 217 8.90 -5.97 -46.28
N MET A 218 9.92 -6.84 -46.28
CA MET A 218 10.70 -7.21 -47.46
C MET A 218 9.94 -8.17 -48.38
N ASP A 219 8.62 -8.11 -48.39
CA ASP A 219 7.82 -8.86 -49.35
C ASP A 219 7.89 -8.12 -50.69
N GLN A 220 8.48 -8.77 -51.70
CA GLN A 220 8.58 -8.28 -53.08
C GLN A 220 7.21 -8.02 -53.76
N GLN A 221 6.09 -8.27 -53.06
CA GLN A 221 4.73 -8.00 -53.54
C GLN A 221 4.07 -6.78 -52.87
N TYR A 222 4.76 -6.05 -51.99
CA TYR A 222 4.19 -4.86 -51.37
C TYR A 222 4.15 -3.69 -52.37
N ILE A 223 3.03 -3.53 -53.07
CA ILE A 223 2.72 -2.35 -53.89
C ILE A 223 2.35 -1.22 -52.91
N PRO A 224 3.13 -0.13 -52.80
CA PRO A 224 2.76 0.98 -51.96
C PRO A 224 1.48 1.63 -52.51
N TYR A 225 0.42 1.68 -51.68
CA TYR A 225 -0.83 2.38 -52.00
C TYR A 225 -0.67 3.91 -52.17
N MET A 226 0.56 4.41 -52.15
CA MET A 226 0.91 5.81 -52.45
C MET A 226 1.76 5.88 -53.72
N ALA A 227 1.20 5.42 -54.84
CA ALA A 227 1.68 5.85 -56.14
C ALA A 227 1.21 7.31 -56.39
N PRO A 228 2.07 8.19 -56.92
CA PRO A 228 1.75 9.59 -57.17
C PRO A 228 0.81 9.72 -58.37
N GLY A 229 -0.50 9.57 -58.12
CA GLY A 229 -1.52 9.70 -59.16
C GLY A 229 -2.95 9.90 -58.66
N HIS A 230 -3.20 9.95 -57.35
CA HIS A 230 -4.55 10.08 -56.83
C HIS A 230 -4.96 11.56 -56.72
N ALA A 231 -5.64 12.02 -57.78
CA ALA A 231 -6.33 13.29 -57.80
C ALA A 231 -7.39 13.35 -56.68
N GLN A 232 -7.37 14.47 -55.97
CA GLN A 232 -8.25 14.83 -54.87
C GLN A 232 -9.68 15.03 -55.40
N GLY A 233 -10.63 14.17 -55.01
CA GLY A 233 -12.06 14.50 -55.12
C GLY A 233 -13.06 13.46 -55.65
N GLN A 234 -12.86 12.14 -55.50
CA GLN A 234 -13.93 11.17 -55.80
C GLN A 234 -14.31 10.24 -54.63
N PRO A 235 -15.61 10.12 -54.27
CA PRO A 235 -16.10 9.18 -53.28
C PRO A 235 -16.15 7.76 -53.87
N HIS A 236 -15.35 6.85 -53.33
CA HIS A 236 -15.30 5.45 -53.77
C HIS A 236 -16.24 4.60 -52.90
N HIS A 237 -17.47 4.38 -53.37
CA HIS A 237 -18.24 3.20 -53.02
C HIS A 237 -18.13 2.19 -54.18
N ALA A 238 -18.00 0.91 -53.82
CA ALA A 238 -17.87 -0.31 -54.63
C ALA A 238 -16.43 -0.72 -55.03
N PRO A 239 -15.92 -1.84 -54.49
CA PRO A 239 -14.85 -2.59 -55.12
C PRO A 239 -15.43 -3.39 -56.30
N VAL A 240 -14.84 -3.18 -57.48
CA VAL A 240 -14.98 -4.06 -58.63
C VAL A 240 -14.12 -5.29 -58.37
N ASP A 241 -14.73 -6.42 -58.66
CA ASP A 241 -14.31 -7.80 -58.54
C ASP A 241 -12.90 -8.11 -59.10
N ASN A 242 -12.35 -9.24 -58.63
CA ASN A 242 -11.06 -9.89 -58.94
C ASN A 242 -9.82 -9.48 -58.15
N MET A 243 -9.60 -10.12 -57.00
CA MET A 243 -8.38 -10.90 -56.74
C MET A 243 -8.55 -11.79 -55.49
N GLN A 244 -8.09 -13.05 -55.60
CA GLN A 244 -8.23 -14.13 -54.62
C GLN A 244 -7.56 -13.77 -53.28
N GLY A 245 -8.36 -13.31 -52.32
CA GLY A 245 -7.98 -13.17 -50.91
C GLY A 245 -8.97 -13.97 -50.06
N VAL A 246 -8.45 -14.75 -49.13
CA VAL A 246 -9.26 -15.46 -48.13
C VAL A 246 -10.14 -14.42 -47.39
N PRO A 247 -11.47 -14.58 -47.35
CA PRO A 247 -12.35 -13.63 -46.67
C PRO A 247 -11.97 -13.56 -45.18
N LEU A 248 -11.64 -12.35 -44.70
CA LEU A 248 -11.39 -12.12 -43.28
C LEU A 248 -12.69 -11.98 -42.46
N TYR A 249 -13.84 -12.00 -43.14
CA TYR A 249 -15.15 -12.08 -42.54
C TYR A 249 -15.99 -13.10 -43.30
N ASN A 250 -16.35 -14.17 -42.61
CA ASN A 250 -17.34 -15.12 -43.09
C ASN A 250 -18.71 -14.54 -42.74
N ASP A 251 -19.43 -13.97 -43.71
CA ASP A 251 -20.80 -13.45 -43.51
C ASP A 251 -21.85 -14.56 -43.24
N SER A 252 -21.39 -15.81 -43.14
CA SER A 252 -22.18 -16.95 -42.66
C SER A 252 -21.86 -17.33 -41.21
N ASP A 253 -21.50 -16.33 -40.39
CA ASP A 253 -21.26 -16.47 -38.95
C ASP A 253 -22.52 -16.98 -38.24
N GLU A 254 -22.60 -18.31 -38.22
CA GLU A 254 -22.83 -19.15 -37.07
C GLU A 254 -23.69 -18.49 -35.99
N LYS A 255 -24.98 -18.85 -36.03
CA LYS A 255 -25.90 -18.78 -34.90
C LYS A 255 -25.17 -19.34 -33.67
N ILE A 256 -24.62 -18.45 -32.88
CA ILE A 256 -24.08 -18.76 -31.55
C ILE A 256 -25.23 -19.45 -30.81
N PRO A 257 -25.06 -20.68 -30.29
CA PRO A 257 -26.08 -21.27 -29.42
C PRO A 257 -26.28 -20.30 -28.27
N ASP A 258 -27.54 -19.94 -28.00
CA ASP A 258 -27.92 -19.14 -26.84
C ASP A 258 -27.14 -19.64 -25.61
N TYR A 259 -26.21 -18.82 -25.12
CA TYR A 259 -25.49 -19.11 -23.90
C TYR A 259 -26.50 -19.02 -22.76
N SER A 260 -27.11 -20.17 -22.41
CA SER A 260 -27.84 -20.33 -21.17
C SER A 260 -26.82 -20.22 -20.04
N GLY A 261 -26.73 -19.04 -19.44
CA GLY A 261 -25.95 -18.82 -18.24
C GLY A 261 -26.33 -19.84 -17.15
N PRO A 262 -25.41 -20.13 -16.21
CA PRO A 262 -25.67 -21.09 -15.15
C PRO A 262 -26.90 -20.65 -14.35
N THR A 263 -27.93 -21.49 -14.40
CA THR A 263 -29.11 -21.39 -13.57
C THR A 263 -28.70 -21.45 -12.09
N SER A 264 -29.32 -20.60 -11.29
CA SER A 264 -28.99 -20.27 -9.91
C SER A 264 -29.23 -21.37 -8.87
N ASP A 265 -29.36 -22.64 -9.24
CA ASP A 265 -29.88 -23.70 -8.37
C ASP A 265 -28.98 -24.94 -8.22
N ALA A 266 -27.65 -24.75 -8.09
CA ALA A 266 -26.79 -25.83 -7.64
C ALA A 266 -25.69 -25.29 -6.72
N TYR A 267 -25.76 -25.73 -5.45
CA TYR A 267 -24.84 -25.50 -4.34
C TYR A 267 -25.22 -24.41 -3.33
N LEU A 268 -26.21 -24.74 -2.51
CA LEU A 268 -26.21 -24.69 -1.04
C LEU A 268 -27.39 -25.57 -0.57
N PRO A 269 -27.46 -26.09 0.68
CA PRO A 269 -26.48 -26.13 1.77
C PRO A 269 -26.29 -27.56 2.33
N HIS A 270 -25.23 -27.81 3.08
CA HIS A 270 -25.19 -28.67 4.28
C HIS A 270 -23.74 -29.11 4.55
N GLU A 271 -23.09 -28.47 5.52
CA GLU A 271 -22.31 -29.22 6.49
C GLU A 271 -22.16 -28.40 7.78
N LYS A 272 -22.99 -28.82 8.73
CA LYS A 272 -22.94 -28.70 10.19
C LYS A 272 -21.88 -27.77 10.79
N GLU A 273 -22.40 -26.74 11.44
CA GLU A 273 -21.87 -26.24 12.70
C GLU A 273 -21.62 -27.42 13.67
N ARG A 274 -20.37 -27.60 14.08
CA ARG A 274 -20.01 -28.34 15.28
C ARG A 274 -18.92 -27.52 15.94
N PHE A 275 -19.22 -27.03 17.14
CA PHE A 275 -18.35 -26.68 18.27
C PHE A 275 -18.96 -25.51 19.05
N GLU A 276 -20.16 -25.77 19.59
CA GLU A 276 -20.50 -25.26 20.92
C GLU A 276 -19.85 -26.16 21.99
N ASP A 277 -19.65 -25.56 23.16
CA ASP A 277 -19.35 -26.15 24.46
C ASP A 277 -17.93 -26.67 24.74
N VAL A 278 -17.10 -25.75 25.26
CA VAL A 278 -16.28 -26.05 26.44
C VAL A 278 -16.48 -24.95 27.48
N LYS A 279 -17.37 -25.22 28.45
CA LYS A 279 -17.27 -24.63 29.79
C LYS A 279 -16.29 -25.47 30.60
N VAL A 280 -15.24 -24.84 31.12
CA VAL A 280 -14.58 -25.20 32.38
C VAL A 280 -14.29 -23.91 33.12
#